data_AF-A0A920UP14-F1
#
_entry.id   AF-A0A920UP14-F1
#
_cell.length_a   1.000
_cell.length_b   1.000
_cell.length_c   1.000
_cell.angle_alpha   90.00
_cell.angle_beta   90.00
_cell.angle_gamma   90.00
#
_symmetry.space_group_name_H-M   'P 1'
#
loop_
_entity.id
_entity.type
_entity.pdbx_description
1 polymer ?
#
loop_
_entity_poly.entity_id
_entity_poly.type
_entity_poly.pdbx_seq_one_letter_code
_entity_poly.pdbx_strand_id
1 'polypeptide(L)' 'MYIGSTDNKGLHHLIYEIVDNAVDEFMANYCTGVSIEILSDGSIQIEDDGRGIPVDHINQRACLVWKQL' A
#
# COMPACT_ATOMS: atom_id res chain seq x y z
N MET A 1 11.12 -1.78 14.22
CA MET A 1 12.08 -1.98 13.11
C MET A 1 11.37 -2.08 11.76
N TYR A 2 10.24 -2.78 11.63
CA TYR A 2 9.38 -2.72 10.44
C TYR A 2 8.25 -1.71 10.61
N ILE A 3 7.42 -1.90 11.64
CA ILE A 3 6.25 -1.04 11.93
C ILE A 3 6.46 -0.08 13.12
N GLY A 4 7.71 0.18 13.49
CA GLY A 4 8.04 1.02 14.65
C GLY A 4 7.80 0.34 16.01
N SER A 5 6.54 0.12 16.38
CA SER A 5 6.05 -0.42 17.67
C SER A 5 4.96 -1.48 17.48
N THR A 6 4.47 -2.08 18.57
CA THR A 6 3.31 -2.99 18.58
C THR A 6 2.11 -2.39 19.33
N ASP A 7 2.13 -1.07 19.55
CA ASP A 7 0.99 -0.31 20.08
C ASP A 7 0.17 0.29 18.92
N ASN A 8 -0.75 1.20 19.24
CA ASN A 8 -1.61 1.85 18.23
C ASN A 8 -0.83 2.53 17.10
N LYS A 9 0.39 3.02 17.35
CA LYS A 9 1.20 3.65 16.30
C LYS A 9 1.63 2.62 15.26
N GLY A 10 2.09 1.46 15.71
CA GLY A 10 2.46 0.36 14.83
C GLY A 10 1.26 -0.22 14.07
N LEU A 11 0.09 -0.27 14.70
CA LEU A 11 -1.14 -0.66 14.03
C LEU A 11 -1.50 0.32 12.90
N HIS A 12 -1.43 1.63 13.15
CA HIS A 12 -1.73 2.63 12.11
C HIS A 12 -0.65 2.70 11.02
N HIS A 13 0.60 2.39 11.35
CA HIS A 13 1.65 2.24 10.33
C HIS A 13 1.29 1.18 9.28
N LEU A 14 0.72 0.04 9.68
CA LEU A 14 0.28 -0.97 8.71
C LEU A 14 -0.76 -0.42 7.72
N ILE A 15 -1.65 0.46 8.18
CA ILE A 15 -2.64 1.11 7.32
C ILE A 15 -1.93 2.05 6.34
N TYR A 16 -0.98 2.86 6.83
CA TYR A 16 -0.23 3.79 6.00
C TYR A 16 0.55 3.09 4.89
N GLU A 17 1.21 1.97 5.17
CA GLU A 17 1.96 1.22 4.14
C GLU A 17 1.07 0.76 2.97
N ILE A 18 -0.22 0.48 3.21
CA ILE A 18 -1.16 0.12 2.14
C ILE A 18 -1.66 1.37 1.41
N VAL A 19 -1.99 2.43 2.14
CA VAL A 19 -2.40 3.72 1.55
C VAL A 19 -1.29 4.31 0.69
N ASP A 20 -0.03 4.16 1.09
CA ASP A 20 1.12 4.70 0.35
C ASP A 20 1.24 4.06 -1.05
N ASN A 21 0.89 2.78 -1.22
CA ASN A 21 0.84 2.16 -2.56
C ASN A 21 -0.24 2.80 -3.45
N ALA A 22 -1.40 3.16 -2.88
CA ALA A 22 -2.44 3.88 -3.62
C ALA A 22 -2.01 5.32 -3.96
N VAL A 23 -1.27 5.98 -3.06
CA VAL A 23 -0.67 7.31 -3.30
C VAL A 23 0.37 7.23 -4.43
N ASP A 24 1.18 6.18 -4.49
CA ASP A 24 2.13 5.96 -5.59
C ASP A 24 1.41 5.84 -6.95
N GLU A 25 0.27 5.14 -7.01
CA GLU A 25 -0.57 5.08 -8.22
C GLU A 25 -1.16 6.45 -8.58
N PHE A 26 -1.55 7.25 -7.59
CA PHE A 26 -2.03 8.63 -7.81
C PHE A 26 -0.89 9.51 -8.36
N MET A 27 0.30 9.43 -7.78
CA MET A 27 1.50 10.15 -8.24
C MET A 27 1.90 9.75 -9.66
N ALA A 28 1.61 8.51 -10.06
CA ALA A 28 1.80 8.01 -11.42
C ALA A 28 0.65 8.39 -12.39
N ASN A 29 -0.38 9.12 -11.92
CA ASN A 29 -1.59 9.53 -12.66
C ASN A 29 -2.51 8.37 -13.07
N TYR A 30 -2.52 7.27 -12.31
CA TYR A 30 -3.37 6.11 -12.57
C TYR A 30 -4.50 5.92 -11.58
N CYS A 31 -4.42 6.54 -10.41
CA CYS A 31 -5.46 6.56 -9.38
C CYS A 31 -6.00 7.99 -9.22
N THR A 32 -7.28 8.14 -8.89
CA THR A 32 -7.93 9.41 -8.58
C THR A 32 -8.54 9.45 -7.18
N GLY A 33 -8.77 8.29 -6.57
CA GLY A 33 -9.34 8.19 -5.24
C GLY A 33 -8.95 6.91 -4.52
N VAL A 34 -8.84 7.02 -3.20
CA VAL A 34 -8.69 5.89 -2.28
C VAL A 34 -9.75 5.99 -1.20
N SER A 35 -10.35 4.86 -0.84
CA SER A 35 -11.35 4.73 0.21
C SER A 35 -10.84 3.83 1.32
N ILE A 36 -11.22 4.15 2.55
CA ILE A 36 -10.82 3.42 3.76
C ILE A 36 -12.08 3.16 4.58
N GLU A 37 -12.34 1.90 4.88
CA GLU A 37 -13.47 1.46 5.69
C GLU A 37 -12.98 0.61 6.87
N ILE A 38 -13.47 0.91 8.06
CA ILE A 38 -13.30 0.05 9.25
C ILE A 38 -14.56 -0.81 9.36
N LEU A 39 -14.41 -2.11 9.13
CA LEU A 39 -15.51 -3.06 9.13
C LEU A 39 -15.93 -3.41 10.57
N SER A 40 -17.14 -3.96 10.70
CA SER A 40 -17.75 -4.25 12.00
C SER A 40 -16.98 -5.28 12.85
N ASP A 41 -16.13 -6.09 12.23
CA ASP A 41 -15.27 -7.08 12.89
C ASP A 41 -13.91 -6.51 13.32
N GLY A 42 -13.66 -5.23 13.05
CA GLY A 42 -12.41 -4.54 13.34
C GLY A 42 -11.34 -4.71 12.25
N SER A 43 -11.65 -5.38 11.13
CA SER A 43 -10.79 -5.36 9.95
C SER A 43 -10.87 -4.02 9.21
N ILE A 44 -9.87 -3.74 8.38
CA ILE A 44 -9.77 -2.50 7.61
C ILE A 44 -9.68 -2.85 6.13
N GLN A 45 -10.61 -2.31 5.34
CA GLN A 45 -10.60 -2.39 3.89
C GLN A 45 -10.06 -1.08 3.33
N ILE A 46 -9.12 -1.19 2.38
CA ILE A 46 -8.53 -0.06 1.65
C ILE A 46 -8.65 -0.39 0.17
N GLU A 47 -9.27 0.50 -0.59
CA GLU A 47 -9.55 0.29 -2.01
C GLU A 47 -9.20 1.57 -2.79
N ASP A 48 -8.40 1.42 -3.84
CA ASP A 48 -8.07 2.46 -4.80
C ASP A 48 -8.63 2.14 -6.19
N ASP A 49 -8.77 3.17 -7.04
CA ASP A 49 -9.21 3.05 -8.43
C ASP A 49 -8.03 3.03 -9.43
N GLY A 50 -6.85 2.60 -8.96
CA GLY A 50 -5.63 2.49 -9.76
C GLY A 50 -5.65 1.33 -10.76
N ARG A 51 -4.48 1.02 -11.34
CA ARG A 51 -4.34 -0.09 -12.31
C ARG A 51 -4.53 -1.48 -11.70
N GLY A 52 -4.42 -1.57 -10.38
CA GLY A 52 -4.36 -2.81 -9.64
C GLY A 52 -2.97 -3.47 -9.66
N ILE A 53 -2.75 -4.35 -8.69
CA ILE A 53 -1.51 -5.14 -8.59
C ILE A 53 -1.49 -6.20 -9.72
N PRO A 54 -0.38 -6.38 -10.45
CA PRO A 54 -0.28 -7.40 -11.49
C PRO A 54 -0.55 -8.82 -10.97
N VAL A 55 -1.42 -9.57 -11.66
CA VAL A 55 -1.82 -10.94 -11.28
C VAL A 55 -1.23 -12.04 -12.18
N ASP A 56 -0.53 -11.67 -13.24
CA ASP A 56 0.11 -12.60 -14.15
C ASP A 56 1.40 -13.22 -13.56
N HIS A 57 1.84 -14.34 -14.13
CA HIS A 57 3.05 -15.03 -13.68
C HIS A 57 4.31 -14.17 -13.84
N ILE A 58 4.98 -13.92 -12.72
CA ILE A 58 6.27 -13.22 -12.69
C ILE A 58 7.35 -14.16 -13.25
N ASN A 59 7.84 -13.88 -14.46
CA ASN A 59 8.94 -14.63 -15.09
C ASN A 59 10.31 -13.92 -14.97
N GLN A 60 10.45 -12.92 -14.09
CA GLN A 60 11.69 -12.17 -13.89
C GLN A 60 11.95 -11.88 -12.40
N ARG A 61 13.21 -11.94 -11.97
CA ARG A 61 13.62 -11.43 -10.66
C ARG A 61 13.59 -9.90 -10.70
N ALA A 62 12.65 -9.28 -9.99
CA ALA A 62 12.70 -7.85 -9.74
C ALA A 62 13.93 -7.54 -8.85
N CYS A 63 14.96 -6.93 -9.42
CA CYS A 63 16.10 -6.39 -8.68
C CYS A 63 15.90 -4.89 -8.56
N LEU A 64 15.37 -4.44 -7.43
CA LEU A 64 15.30 -3.03 -7.10
C LEU A 64 16.69 -2.55 -6.64
N VAL A 65 17.44 -1.94 -7.55
CA VAL A 65 18.66 -1.21 -7.21
C VAL A 65 18.25 0.19 -6.80
N TRP A 66 18.14 0.43 -5.49
CA TRP A 66 18.03 1.79 -4.96
C TRP A 66 19.39 2.48 -5.13
N LYS A 67 19.56 3.25 -6.21
CA LYS A 67 20.63 4.26 -6.25
C LYS A 67 20.12 5.46 -5.45
N GLN A 68 20.60 5.52 -4.21
CA GLN A 68 20.49 6.69 -3.35
C GLN A 68 21.05 7.91 -4.11
N LEU A 69 20.22 8.93 -4.28
CA LEU A 69 20.68 10.29 -4.64
C LEU A 69 21.46 10.88 -3.44
#